data_AF-A0A4R1Y3J9-F1
#
_entry.id   AF-A0A4R1Y3J9-F1
#
_cell.length_a   1.000
_cell.length_b   1.000
_cell.length_c   1.000
_cell.angle_alpha   90.00
_cell.angle_beta   90.00
_cell.angle_gamma   90.00
#
_symmetry.space_group_name_H-M   'P 1'
#
loop_
_entity.id
_entity.type
_entity.pdbx_description
1 polymer ?
#
loop_
_entity_poly.entity_id
_entity_poly.type
_entity_poly.pdbx_seq_one_letter_code
_entity_poly.pdbx_strand_id
1 'polypeptide(L)'
;MQFRTDKGRIQCYASYYDSSAKRTRQKLVYILGKYGINTRPTPDQLIPDFGTPEQRQRWSDEIAAYIDEHNTVLTTERVERLPLALRSNVDAILADLRSKTPILNVWHRARIKTEIERLARGVGLITRAKPKPAKKAKPSATSNPV
;
A
#
# COMPACT_ATOMS: atom_id res chain seq x y z
N MET A 1 -1.30 16.09 12.24
CA MET A 1 -0.11 15.33 11.76
C MET A 1 -0.12 15.24 10.25
N GLN A 2 1.00 14.87 9.62
CA GLN A 2 1.05 14.57 8.19
C GLN A 2 1.29 13.08 7.95
N PHE A 3 0.47 12.46 7.11
CA PHE A 3 0.58 11.06 6.71
C PHE A 3 1.04 10.97 5.27
N ARG A 4 2.10 10.19 5.00
CA ARG A 4 2.66 10.02 3.65
C ARG A 4 2.74 8.54 3.30
N THR A 5 2.34 8.17 2.09
CA THR A 5 2.47 6.79 1.63
C THR A 5 3.76 6.63 0.83
N ASP A 6 4.64 5.74 1.27
CA ASP A 6 5.84 5.33 0.53
C ASP A 6 5.96 3.81 0.51
N LYS A 7 6.12 3.22 -0.69
CA LYS A 7 6.36 1.77 -0.90
C LYS A 7 5.46 0.82 -0.07
N GLY A 8 4.19 1.16 0.10
CA GLY A 8 3.24 0.32 0.85
C GLY A 8 3.33 0.46 2.37
N ARG A 9 3.93 1.54 2.86
CA ARG A 9 3.94 1.96 4.26
C ARG A 9 3.42 3.37 4.38
N ILE A 10 2.80 3.68 5.50
CA ILE A 10 2.31 5.01 5.82
C ILE A 10 3.24 5.58 6.89
N GLN A 11 3.91 6.66 6.55
CA GLN A 11 4.84 7.37 7.40
C GLN A 11 4.09 8.50 8.13
N CYS A 12 4.12 8.47 9.46
CA CYS A 12 3.43 9.41 10.32
C CYS A 12 4.43 10.50 10.79
N TYR A 13 4.24 11.72 10.32
CA TYR A 13 5.10 12.86 10.66
C TYR A 13 4.41 13.81 11.63
N ALA A 14 5.07 14.07 12.75
CA ALA A 14 4.66 15.07 13.73
C ALA A 14 5.36 16.41 13.47
N SER A 15 4.59 17.49 13.53
CA SER A 15 5.11 18.85 13.45
C SER A 15 5.69 19.26 14.80
N TYR A 16 6.87 19.89 14.79
CA TYR A 16 7.47 20.47 15.99
C TYR A 16 8.13 21.80 15.67
N TYR A 17 8.15 22.71 16.63
CA TYR A 17 8.87 23.97 16.48
C TYR A 17 10.35 23.77 16.83
N ASP A 18 11.23 24.00 15.86
CA ASP A 18 12.67 24.02 16.06
C ASP A 18 13.08 25.45 16.46
N SER A 19 13.40 25.63 17.74
CA SER A 19 13.79 26.94 18.30
C SER A 19 15.12 27.45 17.75
N SER A 20 16.05 26.56 17.40
CA SER A 20 17.36 26.94 16.83
C SER A 20 17.18 27.50 15.42
N ALA A 21 16.36 26.85 14.60
CA ALA A 21 16.09 27.30 13.23
C ALA A 21 14.87 28.24 13.11
N LYS A 22 14.24 28.60 14.23
CA LYS A 22 13.03 29.44 14.33
C LYS A 22 11.92 29.05 13.35
N ARG A 23 11.72 27.75 13.12
CA ARG A 23 10.74 27.25 12.14
C ARG A 23 10.10 25.93 12.56
N THR A 24 8.90 25.68 12.06
CA THR A 24 8.25 24.38 12.20
C THR A 24 8.91 23.36 11.28
N ARG A 25 9.36 22.25 11.86
CA ARG A 25 9.87 21.08 11.14
C ARG A 25 8.96 19.89 11.36
N GLN A 26 9.24 18.82 10.63
CA GLN A 26 8.54 17.56 10.76
C GLN A 26 9.52 16.45 11.13
N LYS A 27 9.11 15.57 12.04
CA LYS A 27 9.88 14.37 12.39
C LYS A 27 9.00 13.14 12.21
N LEU A 28 9.58 12.08 11.67
CA LEU A 28 8.92 10.79 11.57
C LEU A 28 8.78 10.21 12.98
N VAL A 29 7.56 9.94 13.42
CA VAL A 29 7.27 9.42 14.76
C VAL A 29 6.78 7.98 14.76
N TYR A 30 6.22 7.52 13.64
CA TYR A 30 5.72 6.16 13.51
C TYR A 30 5.60 5.72 12.05
N ILE A 31 5.55 4.41 11.81
CA ILE A 31 5.32 3.83 10.48
C ILE A 31 4.25 2.74 10.59
N LEU A 32 3.19 2.88 9.80
CA LEU A 32 2.12 1.88 9.66
C LEU A 32 2.36 1.05 8.40
N GLY A 33 1.91 -0.20 8.40
CA GLY A 33 1.70 -0.94 7.15
C GLY A 33 0.53 -0.33 6.36
N LYS A 34 0.53 -0.39 5.03
CA LYS A 34 -0.59 0.15 4.23
C LYS A 34 -1.85 -0.73 4.26
N TYR A 35 -1.72 -2.01 4.56
CA TYR A 35 -2.80 -2.99 4.44
C TYR A 35 -3.09 -3.65 5.79
N GLY A 36 -4.37 -3.76 6.16
CA GLY A 36 -4.80 -4.47 7.36
C GLY A 36 -4.27 -3.87 8.65
N ILE A 37 -4.39 -2.54 8.81
CA ILE A 37 -3.93 -1.85 10.01
C ILE A 37 -4.93 -2.14 11.14
N ASN A 38 -4.61 -3.13 11.97
CA ASN A 38 -5.47 -3.54 13.07
C ASN A 38 -4.94 -3.07 14.43
N THR A 39 -3.70 -2.59 14.49
CA THR A 39 -3.03 -2.23 15.75
C THR A 39 -2.85 -0.73 15.81
N ARG A 40 -3.53 -0.11 16.78
CA ARG A 40 -3.35 1.30 17.14
C ARG A 40 -2.09 1.42 18.01
N PRO A 41 -1.16 2.33 17.69
CA PRO A 41 0.02 2.50 18.52
C PRO A 41 -0.34 3.12 19.87
N THR A 42 0.29 2.66 20.94
CA THR A 42 0.29 3.38 22.22
C THR A 42 1.30 4.53 22.18
N PRO A 43 1.20 5.55 23.07
CA PRO A 43 2.15 6.66 23.11
C PRO A 43 3.61 6.21 23.25
N ASP A 44 3.85 5.12 23.99
CA ASP A 44 5.18 4.56 24.24
C ASP A 44 5.76 3.78 23.05
N GLN A 45 4.91 3.44 22.07
CA GLN A 45 5.35 2.81 20.82
C GLN A 45 5.76 3.82 19.74
N LEU A 46 5.53 5.12 19.99
CA LEU A 46 6.06 6.19 19.15
C LEU A 46 7.57 6.34 19.37
N ILE A 47 8.26 7.01 18.45
CA ILE A 47 9.71 7.16 18.50
C ILE A 47 10.19 7.58 19.91
N PRO A 48 11.09 6.80 20.55
CA PRO A 48 11.62 7.15 21.86
C PRO A 48 12.43 8.45 21.73
N ASP A 49 12.43 9.25 22.80
CA ASP A 49 13.19 10.51 22.88
C ASP A 49 12.71 11.67 21.99
N PHE A 50 11.43 11.65 21.62
CA PHE A 50 10.81 12.80 20.96
C PHE A 50 9.41 13.10 21.49
N GLY A 51 9.17 14.39 21.71
CA GLY A 51 7.92 14.90 22.26
C GLY A 51 7.76 14.68 23.77
N THR A 52 6.90 15.49 24.37
CA THR A 52 6.43 15.28 25.75
C THR A 52 5.45 14.10 25.80
N PRO A 53 5.18 13.51 26.98
CA PRO A 53 4.14 12.49 27.13
C PRO A 53 2.79 12.92 26.55
N GLU A 54 2.40 14.18 26.78
CA GLU A 54 1.16 14.77 26.25
C GLU A 54 1.16 14.86 24.71
N GLN A 55 2.30 15.24 24.12
CA GLN A 55 2.44 15.29 22.67
C GLN A 55 2.36 13.89 22.06
N ARG A 56 3.02 12.90 22.69
CA ARG A 56 2.94 11.50 22.26
C ARG A 56 1.53 10.94 22.36
N GLN A 57 0.77 11.29 23.40
CA GLN A 57 -0.64 10.94 23.52
C GLN A 57 -1.47 11.54 22.38
N ARG A 58 -1.32 12.85 22.12
CA ARG A 58 -2.03 13.49 20.99
C ARG A 58 -1.68 12.84 19.65
N TRP A 59 -0.41 12.53 19.42
CA TRP A 59 0.01 11.87 18.18
C TRP A 59 -0.52 10.45 18.05
N SER A 60 -0.57 9.66 19.14
CA SER A 60 -1.18 8.33 19.09
C SER A 60 -2.67 8.41 18.77
N ASP A 61 -3.38 9.40 19.33
CA ASP A 61 -4.80 9.61 19.06
C ASP A 61 -5.04 10.05 17.60
N GLU A 62 -4.21 10.95 17.08
CA GLU A 62 -4.26 11.35 15.67
C GLU A 62 -3.96 10.19 14.71
N ILE A 63 -3.00 9.32 15.06
CA ILE A 63 -2.71 8.11 14.29
C ILE A 63 -3.89 7.14 14.35
N ALA A 64 -4.50 6.95 15.52
CA ALA A 64 -5.68 6.10 15.67
C ALA A 64 -6.86 6.59 14.82
N ALA A 65 -7.14 7.89 14.83
CA ALA A 65 -8.18 8.50 14.00
C ALA A 65 -7.91 8.28 12.50
N TYR A 66 -6.66 8.44 12.07
CA TYR A 66 -6.26 8.15 10.69
C TYR A 66 -6.49 6.68 10.31
N ILE A 67 -6.19 5.74 11.21
CA ILE A 67 -6.42 4.30 10.99
C ILE A 67 -7.91 4.04 10.80
N ASP A 68 -8.77 4.63 11.63
CA ASP A 68 -10.22 4.44 11.55
C ASP A 68 -10.79 4.98 10.23
N GLU A 69 -10.39 6.19 9.82
CA GLU A 69 -10.77 6.77 8.52
C GLU A 69 -10.28 5.90 7.35
N HIS A 70 -8.99 5.53 7.37
CA HIS A 70 -8.39 4.73 6.32
C HIS A 70 -9.03 3.33 6.20
N ASN A 71 -9.32 2.68 7.32
CA ASN A 71 -9.99 1.38 7.33
C ASN A 71 -11.45 1.50 6.87
N THR A 72 -12.14 2.60 7.18
CA THR A 72 -13.49 2.88 6.68
C THR A 72 -13.47 2.99 5.16
N VAL A 73 -12.59 3.81 4.60
CA VAL A 73 -12.44 3.97 3.13
C VAL A 73 -12.08 2.65 2.47
N LEU A 74 -11.12 1.90 3.02
CA LEU A 74 -10.76 0.58 2.51
C LEU A 74 -11.93 -0.41 2.57
N THR A 75 -12.74 -0.36 3.62
CA THR A 75 -13.91 -1.23 3.76
C THR A 75 -14.96 -0.87 2.72
N THR A 76 -15.28 0.41 2.53
CA THR A 76 -16.19 0.87 1.48
C THR A 76 -15.71 0.45 0.09
N GLU A 77 -14.44 0.68 -0.25
CA GLU A 77 -13.88 0.24 -1.53
C GLU A 77 -13.93 -1.28 -1.71
N ARG A 78 -13.61 -2.03 -0.65
CA ARG A 78 -13.55 -3.50 -0.67
C ARG A 78 -14.92 -4.16 -0.70
N VAL A 79 -15.89 -3.63 0.03
CA VAL A 79 -17.23 -4.22 0.18
C VAL A 79 -18.14 -3.78 -0.97
N GLU A 80 -18.06 -2.53 -1.40
CA GLU A 80 -19.01 -2.01 -2.39
C GLU A 80 -18.48 -2.16 -3.81
N ARG A 81 -17.27 -1.68 -4.09
CA ARG A 81 -16.78 -1.58 -5.48
C ARG A 81 -16.18 -2.88 -5.98
N LEU A 82 -15.56 -3.65 -5.10
CA LEU A 82 -14.79 -4.82 -5.49
C LEU A 82 -15.68 -6.00 -5.95
N PRO A 83 -16.82 -6.32 -5.29
CA PRO A 83 -17.75 -7.34 -5.79
C PRO A 83 -18.39 -6.94 -7.11
N LEU A 84 -18.72 -5.66 -7.31
CA LEU A 84 -19.26 -5.13 -8.57
C LEU A 84 -18.23 -5.29 -9.71
N ALA A 85 -16.98 -4.93 -9.48
CA ALA A 85 -15.90 -5.08 -10.46
C ALA A 85 -15.61 -6.56 -10.77
N LEU A 86 -15.62 -7.44 -9.75
CA LEU A 86 -15.43 -8.88 -9.96
C LEU A 86 -16.59 -9.48 -10.76
N ARG A 87 -17.84 -9.16 -10.40
CA ARG A 87 -19.03 -9.65 -11.10
C ARG A 87 -19.01 -9.25 -12.56
N SER A 88 -18.75 -7.98 -12.87
CA SER A 88 -18.67 -7.49 -14.25
C SER A 88 -17.60 -8.23 -15.08
N ASN A 89 -16.42 -8.48 -14.50
CA ASN A 89 -15.37 -9.22 -15.19
C ASN A 89 -15.70 -10.71 -15.37
N VAL A 90 -16.33 -11.36 -14.39
CA VAL A 90 -16.79 -12.75 -14.48
C VAL A 90 -17.88 -12.88 -15.55
N ASP A 91 -18.84 -11.95 -15.58
CA ASP A 91 -19.92 -11.94 -16.57
C ASP A 91 -19.35 -11.76 -17.99
N ALA A 92 -18.34 -10.91 -18.19
CA ALA A 92 -17.65 -10.75 -19.47
C ALA A 92 -16.93 -12.03 -19.92
N ILE A 93 -16.28 -12.75 -18.99
CA ILE A 93 -15.63 -14.04 -19.28
C ILE A 93 -16.67 -15.11 -19.64
N LEU A 94 -17.77 -15.19 -18.88
CA LEU A 94 -18.84 -16.16 -19.13
C LEU A 94 -19.55 -15.89 -20.47
N ALA A 95 -19.77 -14.62 -20.82
CA ALA A 95 -20.34 -14.23 -22.09
C ALA A 95 -19.43 -14.62 -23.27
N ASP A 96 -18.12 -14.44 -23.14
CA ASP A 96 -17.15 -14.85 -24.15
C ASP A 96 -17.07 -16.38 -24.30
N LEU A 97 -17.07 -17.12 -23.19
CA LEU A 97 -17.06 -18.59 -23.20
C LEU A 97 -18.32 -19.20 -23.85
N ARG A 98 -19.45 -18.51 -23.77
CA ARG A 98 -20.72 -18.91 -24.42
C ARG A 98 -20.85 -18.38 -25.84
N SER A 99 -19.96 -17.50 -26.27
CA SER A 99 -19.98 -16.91 -27.61
C SER A 99 -19.56 -17.94 -28.67
N LYS A 100 -20.29 -17.98 -29.78
CA LYS A 100 -19.91 -18.75 -30.98
C LYS A 100 -18.69 -18.12 -31.70
N THR A 101 -18.35 -16.88 -31.37
CA THR A 101 -17.17 -16.15 -31.84
C THR A 101 -16.38 -15.64 -30.63
N PRO A 102 -15.45 -16.44 -30.08
CA PRO A 102 -14.65 -16.02 -28.93
C PRO A 102 -13.77 -14.83 -29.30
N ILE A 103 -13.88 -13.75 -28.53
CA ILE A 103 -13.20 -12.46 -28.72
C ILE A 103 -11.97 -12.39 -27.80
N LEU A 104 -11.92 -13.20 -26.72
CA LEU A 104 -10.79 -13.23 -25.78
C LEU A 104 -9.57 -13.98 -26.36
N ASN A 105 -8.76 -13.26 -27.13
CA ASN A 105 -7.40 -13.67 -27.49
C ASN A 105 -6.45 -13.68 -26.27
N VAL A 106 -5.20 -14.09 -26.49
CA VAL A 106 -4.15 -14.17 -25.46
C VAL A 106 -3.94 -12.84 -24.72
N TRP A 107 -4.05 -11.70 -25.42
CA TRP A 107 -3.88 -10.37 -24.83
C TRP A 107 -5.04 -10.03 -23.87
N HIS A 108 -6.28 -10.31 -24.26
CA HIS A 108 -7.43 -10.10 -23.38
C HIS A 108 -7.35 -10.96 -22.12
N ARG A 109 -6.92 -12.23 -22.24
CA ARG A 109 -6.70 -13.12 -21.08
C ARG A 109 -5.61 -12.60 -20.16
N ALA A 110 -4.53 -12.04 -20.70
CA ALA A 110 -3.47 -11.41 -19.91
C ALA A 110 -3.97 -10.15 -19.18
N ARG A 111 -4.84 -9.35 -19.81
CA ARG A 111 -5.44 -8.16 -19.19
C ARG A 111 -6.41 -8.52 -18.07
N ILE A 112 -7.28 -9.51 -18.29
CA ILE A 112 -8.17 -10.07 -17.27
C ILE A 112 -7.39 -10.62 -16.09
N LYS A 113 -6.34 -11.42 -16.35
CA LYS A 113 -5.45 -11.92 -15.30
C LYS A 113 -4.82 -10.78 -14.50
N THR A 114 -4.39 -9.71 -15.16
CA THR A 114 -3.79 -8.54 -14.49
C THR A 114 -4.79 -7.83 -13.58
N GLU A 115 -6.03 -7.66 -14.03
CA GLU A 115 -7.09 -7.06 -13.20
C GLU A 115 -7.48 -7.97 -12.03
N ILE A 116 -7.58 -9.28 -12.24
CA ILE A 116 -7.81 -10.25 -11.17
C ILE A 116 -6.67 -10.19 -10.14
N GLU A 117 -5.41 -10.15 -10.59
CA GLU A 117 -4.26 -10.02 -9.68
C GLU A 117 -4.27 -8.68 -8.93
N ARG A 118 -4.72 -7.59 -9.55
CA ARG A 118 -4.86 -6.27 -8.91
C ARG A 118 -5.93 -6.32 -7.82
N LEU A 119 -7.09 -6.89 -8.13
CA LEU A 119 -8.21 -7.02 -7.20
C LEU A 119 -7.85 -7.98 -6.06
N ALA A 120 -7.23 -9.12 -6.35
CA ALA A 120 -6.79 -10.10 -5.36
C ALA A 120 -5.74 -9.54 -4.39
N ARG A 121 -4.87 -8.62 -4.83
CA ARG A 121 -4.00 -7.84 -3.93
C ARG A 121 -4.79 -6.85 -3.08
N GLY A 122 -5.78 -6.17 -3.67
CA GLY A 122 -6.67 -5.23 -2.98
C GLY A 122 -7.44 -5.86 -1.83
N VAL A 123 -7.81 -7.14 -1.94
CA VAL A 123 -8.45 -7.93 -0.87
C VAL A 123 -7.49 -8.75 -0.01
N GLY A 124 -6.17 -8.64 -0.22
CA GLY A 124 -5.18 -9.39 0.55
C GLY A 124 -5.11 -10.90 0.27
N LEU A 125 -5.74 -11.39 -0.81
CA LEU A 125 -5.64 -12.79 -1.25
C LEU A 125 -4.28 -13.09 -1.90
N ILE A 126 -3.59 -12.07 -2.43
CA ILE A 126 -2.22 -12.17 -2.94
C ILE A 126 -1.34 -11.19 -2.16
N THR A 127 -0.53 -11.72 -1.24
CA THR A 127 0.39 -10.95 -0.40
C THR A 127 1.82 -10.88 -0.96
N ARG A 128 2.15 -11.69 -1.98
CA ARG A 128 3.50 -11.70 -2.58
C ARG A 128 3.73 -10.47 -3.45
N ALA A 129 4.81 -9.74 -3.15
CA ALA A 129 5.33 -8.68 -4.02
C ALA A 129 5.59 -9.23 -5.43
N LYS A 130 5.30 -8.43 -6.48
CA LYS A 130 5.68 -8.77 -7.86
C LYS A 130 7.18 -9.14 -7.87
N PRO A 131 7.59 -10.27 -8.45
CA PRO A 131 9.00 -10.62 -8.52
C PRO A 131 9.75 -9.48 -9.20
N LYS A 132 10.80 -9.01 -8.53
CA LYS A 132 11.66 -7.92 -9.02
C LYS A 132 12.22 -8.36 -10.38
N PRO A 133 12.17 -7.52 -11.44
CA PRO A 133 12.76 -7.91 -12.71
C PRO A 133 14.22 -8.27 -12.47
N ALA A 134 14.60 -9.48 -12.88
CA ALA A 134 15.97 -9.96 -12.74
C ALA A 134 16.90 -8.93 -13.39
N LYS A 135 17.84 -8.39 -12.61
CA LYS A 135 18.90 -7.54 -13.16
C LYS A 135 19.59 -8.39 -14.23
N LYS A 136 19.54 -7.96 -15.49
CA LYS A 136 20.39 -8.52 -16.54
C LYS A 136 21.83 -8.41 -16.03
N ALA A 137 22.45 -9.55 -15.77
CA ALA A 137 23.85 -9.59 -15.41
C ALA A 137 24.64 -8.93 -16.55
N LYS A 138 25.47 -7.93 -16.21
CA LYS A 138 26.44 -7.39 -17.16
C LYS A 138 27.37 -8.55 -17.57
N PRO A 139 27.70 -8.71 -18.85
CA PRO A 139 28.71 -9.68 -19.27
C PRO A 139 30.04 -9.32 -18.57
N SER A 140 30.62 -10.30 -17.87
CA SER A 140 31.94 -10.17 -17.27
C SER A 140 32.97 -10.03 -18.39
N ALA A 141 33.73 -8.94 -18.36
CA ALA A 141 34.90 -8.79 -19.22
C ALA A 141 35.93 -9.85 -18.84
N THR A 142 36.18 -10.80 -19.74
CA THR A 142 37.29 -11.74 -19.65
C THR A 142 38.59 -10.97 -19.90
N SER A 143 39.38 -10.77 -18.85
CA SER A 143 40.79 -10.37 -18.98
C SER A 143 41.62 -11.60 -19.33
N ASN A 144 42.19 -11.66 -20.52
CA ASN A 144 43.26 -12.61 -20.84
C ASN A 144 44.58 -12.09 -20.23
N PRO A 145 45.37 -12.92 -19.53
CA PRO A 145 46.78 -12.63 -19.31
C PRO A 145 47.61 -13.09 -20.52
N VAL A 146 48.75 -12.40 -20.65
CA VAL A 146 49.80 -12.47 -21.68
C VAL A 146 50.40 -13.86 -21.82
#